data_AF-A0A512N7T6-F1
#
_entry.id   AF-A0A512N7T6-F1
#
_cell.length_a   1.000
_cell.length_b   1.000
_cell.length_c   1.000
_cell.angle_alpha   90.00
_cell.angle_beta   90.00
_cell.angle_gamma   90.00
#
_symmetry.space_group_name_H-M   'P 1'
#
loop_
_entity.id
_entity.type
_entity.pdbx_description
1 polymer ?
#
loop_
_entity_poly.entity_id
_entity_poly.type
_entity_poly.pdbx_seq_one_letter_code
_entity_poly.pdbx_strand_id
1 'polypeptide(L)'
;MAAVEGGTCLTYDELDRQSNQLARFMLRRGAKPASLVGLHAGRSLASLIAMVATLKMRAGYVPLDPGSPYSYLDAIVQDCQADLVLSANRDAGAFSVPTINLSDAINLSDAINLSRDESDLALEEDSRPDDIA
;
A
#
# COMPACT_ATOMS: atom_id res chain seq x y z
N MET A 1 -7.69 15.25 7.97
CA MET A 1 -7.87 14.94 6.54
C MET A 1 -6.50 14.96 5.88
N ALA A 2 -6.09 13.88 5.21
CA ALA A 2 -4.76 13.78 4.59
C ALA A 2 -4.80 13.97 3.07
N ALA A 3 -5.75 13.33 2.37
CA ALA A 3 -5.92 13.47 0.92
C ALA A 3 -7.39 13.26 0.50
N VAL A 4 -7.77 13.74 -0.68
CA VAL A 4 -9.11 13.57 -1.26
C VAL A 4 -9.00 13.29 -2.76
N GLU A 5 -9.79 12.34 -3.24
CA GLU A 5 -9.91 11.99 -4.65
C GLU A 5 -11.36 11.64 -4.97
N GLY A 6 -11.98 12.29 -5.96
CA GLY A 6 -13.31 11.90 -6.46
C GLY A 6 -14.45 11.88 -5.41
N GLY A 7 -14.32 12.61 -4.31
CA GLY A 7 -15.29 12.59 -3.19
C GLY A 7 -14.94 11.62 -2.07
N THR A 8 -13.96 10.73 -2.28
CA THR A 8 -13.38 9.88 -1.24
C THR A 8 -12.33 10.65 -0.47
N CYS A 9 -12.39 10.56 0.85
CA CYS A 9 -11.46 11.20 1.78
C CYS A 9 -10.58 10.14 2.43
N LEU A 10 -9.28 10.39 2.48
CA LEU A 10 -8.31 9.61 3.25
C LEU A 10 -7.87 10.43 4.46
N THR A 11 -8.10 9.90 5.66
CA THR A 11 -7.63 10.48 6.92
C THR A 11 -6.16 10.15 7.15
N TYR A 12 -5.54 10.82 8.13
CA TYR A 12 -4.15 10.53 8.50
C TYR A 12 -4.01 9.14 9.13
N ASP A 13 -5.00 8.71 9.91
CA ASP A 13 -4.99 7.40 10.54
C ASP A 13 -5.11 6.28 9.51
N GLU A 14 -6.06 6.40 8.57
CA GLU A 14 -6.20 5.45 7.46
C GLU A 14 -4.95 5.38 6.60
N LEU A 15 -4.35 6.55 6.28
CA LEU A 15 -3.10 6.60 5.55
C LEU A 15 -1.97 5.88 6.32
N ASP A 16 -1.84 6.13 7.62
CA ASP A 16 -0.80 5.52 8.43
C ASP A 16 -0.96 3.99 8.47
N ARG A 17 -2.18 3.52 8.74
CA ARG A 17 -2.55 2.11 8.83
C ARG A 17 -2.34 1.37 7.51
N GLN A 18 -2.90 1.89 6.41
CA GLN A 18 -2.79 1.24 5.08
C GLN A 18 -1.33 1.23 4.60
N SER A 19 -0.59 2.33 4.80
CA SER A 19 0.84 2.38 4.43
C SER A 19 1.71 1.43 5.27
N ASN A 20 1.41 1.25 6.57
CA ASN A 20 2.09 0.26 7.41
C ASN A 20 1.85 -1.17 6.91
N GLN A 21 0.63 -1.49 6.51
CA GLN A 21 0.27 -2.81 6.02
C GLN A 21 0.93 -3.11 4.67
N LEU A 22 0.90 -2.14 3.75
CA LEU A 22 1.57 -2.24 2.47
C LEU A 22 3.09 -2.40 2.65
N ALA A 23 3.74 -1.62 3.52
CA ALA A 23 5.16 -1.76 3.81
C ALA A 23 5.51 -3.18 4.31
N ARG A 24 4.71 -3.74 5.22
CA ARG A 24 4.89 -5.13 5.69
C ARG A 24 4.68 -6.15 4.58
N PHE A 25 3.73 -5.91 3.68
CA PHE A 25 3.50 -6.78 2.53
C PHE A 25 4.69 -6.76 1.56
N MET A 26 5.22 -5.58 1.26
CA MET A 26 6.40 -5.40 0.42
C MET A 26 7.63 -6.11 1.00
N LEU A 27 7.89 -6.00 2.31
CA LEU A 27 8.97 -6.73 2.99
C LEU A 27 8.84 -8.25 2.84
N ARG A 28 7.63 -8.80 2.99
CA ARG A 28 7.37 -10.24 2.77
C ARG A 28 7.56 -10.67 1.31
N ARG A 29 7.45 -9.74 0.37
CA ARG A 29 7.61 -9.98 -1.07
C ARG A 29 9.04 -9.73 -1.57
N GLY A 30 9.97 -9.40 -0.69
CA GLY A 30 11.39 -9.29 -1.01
C GLY A 30 11.94 -7.87 -1.08
N ALA A 31 11.13 -6.84 -0.78
CA ALA A 31 11.65 -5.48 -0.62
C ALA A 31 12.67 -5.44 0.52
N LYS A 32 13.76 -4.70 0.31
CA LYS A 32 14.81 -4.51 1.33
C LYS A 32 14.84 -3.06 1.79
N PRO A 33 15.25 -2.80 3.05
CA PRO A 33 15.61 -1.45 3.47
C PRO A 33 16.72 -0.88 2.57
N ALA A 34 16.68 0.43 2.33
CA ALA A 34 17.62 1.15 1.46
C ALA A 34 17.62 0.70 -0.02
N SER A 35 16.55 0.05 -0.50
CA SER A 35 16.38 -0.26 -1.92
C SER A 35 15.45 0.72 -2.64
N LEU A 36 15.30 0.52 -3.94
CA LEU A 36 14.38 1.26 -4.79
C LEU A 36 13.15 0.42 -5.15
N VAL A 37 12.01 1.08 -5.21
CA VAL A 37 10.72 0.49 -5.58
C VAL A 37 10.16 1.25 -6.77
N GLY A 38 9.88 0.56 -7.88
CA GLY A 38 9.18 1.18 -9.00
C GLY A 38 7.72 1.47 -8.62
N LEU A 39 7.22 2.66 -8.92
CA LEU A 39 5.83 3.05 -8.70
C LEU A 39 5.17 3.34 -10.04
N HIS A 40 4.52 2.33 -10.60
CA HIS A 40 3.75 2.39 -11.83
C HIS A 40 2.28 2.71 -11.54
N ALA A 41 2.03 3.97 -11.22
CA ALA A 41 0.69 4.44 -10.89
C ALA A 41 0.53 5.92 -11.24
N GLY A 42 -0.65 6.28 -11.75
CA GLY A 42 -1.05 7.67 -11.85
C GLY A 42 -1.38 8.27 -10.49
N ARG A 43 -1.67 9.57 -10.47
CA ARG A 43 -2.08 10.29 -9.26
C ARG A 43 -3.38 9.72 -8.72
N SER A 44 -3.31 9.08 -7.56
CA SER A 44 -4.45 8.49 -6.83
C SER A 44 -4.15 8.34 -5.34
N LEU A 45 -5.17 8.08 -4.51
CA LEU A 45 -4.98 7.75 -3.09
C LEU A 45 -4.09 6.52 -2.92
N ALA A 46 -4.25 5.50 -3.75
CA ALA A 46 -3.42 4.30 -3.73
C ALA A 46 -1.94 4.61 -3.99
N SER A 47 -1.64 5.51 -4.94
CA SER A 47 -0.26 5.97 -5.19
C SER A 47 0.33 6.70 -3.99
N LEU A 48 -0.47 7.48 -3.26
CA LEU A 48 -0.02 8.20 -2.07
C LEU A 48 0.29 7.23 -0.92
N ILE A 49 -0.57 6.23 -0.71
CA ILE A 49 -0.34 5.14 0.25
C ILE A 49 0.95 4.38 -0.09
N ALA A 50 1.18 4.09 -1.38
CA ALA A 50 2.40 3.44 -1.88
C ALA A 50 3.68 4.22 -1.58
N MET A 51 3.65 5.54 -1.82
CA MET A 51 4.78 6.42 -1.50
C MET A 51 5.09 6.39 -0.01
N VAL A 52 4.09 6.57 0.85
CA VAL A 52 4.29 6.56 2.32
C VAL A 52 4.76 5.19 2.80
N ALA A 53 4.21 4.09 2.26
CA ALA A 53 4.66 2.73 2.58
C ALA A 53 6.14 2.52 2.23
N THR A 54 6.56 3.00 1.06
CA THR A 54 7.96 2.90 0.60
C THR A 54 8.90 3.66 1.53
N LEU A 55 8.52 4.89 1.91
CA LEU A 55 9.30 5.69 2.87
C LEU A 55 9.41 5.01 4.24
N LYS A 56 8.35 4.36 4.70
CA LYS A 56 8.34 3.61 5.97
C LYS A 56 9.29 2.41 5.98
N MET A 57 9.56 1.81 4.82
CA MET A 57 10.59 0.78 4.67
C MET A 57 12.01 1.35 4.63
N ARG A 58 12.17 2.68 4.69
CA ARG A 58 13.44 3.38 4.43
C ARG A 58 13.96 3.09 3.02
N ALA A 59 13.05 2.97 2.07
CA ALA A 59 13.33 2.77 0.65
C ALA A 59 13.00 4.04 -0.14
N GLY A 60 13.60 4.18 -1.32
CA GLY A 60 13.22 5.20 -2.31
C GLY A 60 12.20 4.65 -3.29
N TYR A 61 11.42 5.53 -3.92
CA TYR A 61 10.55 5.13 -5.03
C TYR A 61 10.99 5.77 -6.34
N VAL A 62 10.78 5.05 -7.45
CA VAL A 62 11.04 5.52 -8.81
C VAL A 62 9.68 5.69 -9.50
N PRO A 63 9.26 6.92 -9.84
CA PRO A 63 7.99 7.14 -10.52
C PRO A 63 8.06 6.59 -11.94
N LEU A 64 7.12 5.71 -12.30
CA LEU A 64 6.99 5.12 -13.62
C LEU A 64 5.67 5.62 -14.22
N ASP A 65 5.75 6.40 -15.30
CA ASP A 65 4.58 6.97 -15.95
C ASP A 65 3.79 5.88 -16.70
N PRO A 66 2.51 5.63 -16.35
CA PRO A 66 1.69 4.64 -17.04
C PRO A 66 1.40 4.94 -18.51
N GLY A 67 1.63 6.18 -18.97
CA GLY A 67 1.54 6.55 -20.38
C GLY A 67 2.73 6.07 -21.23
N SER A 68 3.80 5.60 -20.60
CA SER A 68 5.03 5.20 -21.28
C SER A 68 5.04 3.72 -21.68
N PRO A 69 5.77 3.32 -22.74
CA PRO A 69 5.90 1.92 -23.12
C PRO A 69 6.59 1.07 -22.05
N TYR A 70 6.10 -0.15 -21.81
CA TYR A 70 6.68 -1.06 -20.81
C TYR A 70 8.16 -1.38 -21.03
N SER A 71 8.62 -1.50 -22.27
CA SER A 71 10.05 -1.73 -22.56
C SER A 71 10.94 -0.60 -22.06
N TYR A 72 10.45 0.64 -22.11
CA TYR A 72 11.16 1.81 -21.57
C TYR A 72 11.11 1.83 -20.05
N LEU A 73 9.94 1.55 -19.47
CA LEU A 73 9.77 1.51 -18.01
C LEU A 73 10.59 0.38 -17.37
N ASP A 74 10.66 -0.79 -17.98
CA ASP A 74 11.46 -1.91 -17.48
C ASP A 74 12.95 -1.60 -17.57
N ALA A 75 13.41 -0.91 -18.62
CA ALA A 75 14.80 -0.44 -18.70
C ALA A 75 15.14 0.49 -17.52
N ILE A 76 14.26 1.43 -17.16
CA ILE A 76 14.44 2.29 -15.97
C ILE A 76 14.50 1.45 -14.69
N VAL A 77 13.60 0.48 -14.55
CA VAL A 77 13.55 -0.41 -13.38
C VAL A 77 14.86 -1.19 -13.21
N GLN A 78 15.42 -1.70 -14.32
CA GLN A 78 16.69 -2.39 -14.34
C GLN A 78 17.86 -1.45 -14.00
N ASP A 79 17.92 -0.27 -14.63
CA ASP A 79 18.97 0.72 -14.39
C ASP A 79 18.98 1.20 -12.93
N CYS A 80 17.79 1.34 -12.32
CA CYS A 80 17.65 1.70 -10.92
C CYS A 80 17.87 0.53 -9.97
N GLN A 81 18.02 -0.70 -10.47
CA GLN A 81 18.10 -1.92 -9.66
C GLN A 81 16.97 -2.02 -8.63
N ALA A 82 15.75 -1.66 -9.03
CA ALA A 82 14.61 -1.71 -8.12
C ALA A 82 14.28 -3.16 -7.75
N ASP A 83 14.01 -3.43 -6.47
CA ASP A 83 13.73 -4.80 -5.99
C ASP A 83 12.36 -5.29 -6.46
N LEU A 84 11.41 -4.37 -6.63
CA LEU A 84 10.03 -4.67 -7.04
C LEU A 84 9.35 -3.45 -7.68
N VAL A 85 8.23 -3.69 -8.33
CA VAL A 85 7.32 -2.64 -8.84
C VAL A 85 5.95 -2.74 -8.16
N LEU A 86 5.45 -1.61 -7.67
CA LEU A 86 4.05 -1.40 -7.30
C LEU A 86 3.29 -0.88 -8.53
N SER A 87 2.29 -1.62 -9.01
CA SER A 87 1.45 -1.18 -10.14
C SER A 87 -0.01 -0.99 -9.73
N ALA A 88 -0.64 0.09 -10.21
CA ALA A 88 -2.08 0.26 -10.09
C ALA A 88 -2.85 -0.71 -11.01
N ASN A 89 -2.25 -1.11 -12.13
CA ASN A 89 -2.85 -2.02 -13.10
C ASN A 89 -2.38 -3.47 -12.88
N ARG A 90 -3.11 -4.43 -13.45
CA ARG A 90 -2.72 -5.84 -13.43
C ARG A 90 -1.79 -6.15 -14.60
N ASP A 91 -0.53 -5.75 -14.45
CA ASP A 91 0.49 -5.85 -15.50
C ASP A 91 1.40 -7.06 -15.26
N ALA A 92 0.81 -8.26 -15.19
CA ALA A 92 1.57 -9.48 -14.92
C ALA A 92 2.64 -9.73 -15.99
N GLY A 93 3.91 -9.74 -15.59
CA GLY A 93 5.05 -9.99 -16.48
C GLY A 93 5.50 -8.80 -17.33
N ALA A 94 5.00 -7.59 -17.05
CA ALA A 94 5.43 -6.38 -17.76
C ALA A 94 6.80 -5.86 -17.31
N PHE A 95 7.25 -6.26 -16.12
CA PHE A 95 8.54 -5.90 -15.55
C PHE A 95 9.37 -7.15 -15.25
N SER A 96 10.68 -7.01 -15.38
CA SER A 96 11.67 -8.06 -15.11
C SER A 96 11.86 -8.35 -13.62
N VAL A 97 11.17 -7.61 -12.74
CA VAL A 97 11.18 -7.75 -11.27
C VAL A 97 9.78 -8.08 -10.74
N PRO A 98 9.66 -8.62 -9.51
CA PRO A 98 8.36 -8.89 -8.90
C PRO A 98 7.45 -7.66 -8.94
N THR A 99 6.24 -7.85 -9.46
CA THR A 99 5.21 -6.80 -9.53
C THR A 99 4.11 -7.09 -8.52
N ILE A 100 3.78 -6.09 -7.71
CA ILE A 100 2.69 -6.11 -6.73
C ILE A 100 1.59 -5.18 -7.23
N ASN A 101 0.37 -5.69 -7.34
CA ASN A 101 -0.78 -4.85 -7.64
C ASN A 101 -1.24 -4.10 -6.38
N LEU A 102 -1.40 -2.78 -6.49
CA LEU A 102 -1.76 -1.89 -5.39
C LEU A 102 -3.17 -2.16 -4.85
N SER A 103 -4.14 -2.35 -5.75
CA SER A 103 -5.52 -2.62 -5.36
C SER A 103 -5.61 -3.92 -4.56
N ASP A 104 -4.91 -4.97 -4.97
CA ASP A 104 -4.88 -6.24 -4.23
C ASP A 104 -4.24 -6.09 -2.84
N ALA A 105 -3.13 -5.34 -2.75
CA ALA A 105 -2.43 -5.15 -1.50
C ALA A 105 -3.22 -4.28 -0.50
N ILE A 106 -3.89 -3.23 -0.98
CA ILE A 106 -4.72 -2.34 -0.16
C ILE A 106 -6.02 -3.05 0.24
N ASN A 107 -6.71 -3.75 -0.66
CA ASN A 107 -7.92 -4.49 -0.30
C ASN A 107 -7.66 -5.61 0.72
N LEU A 108 -6.51 -6.31 0.62
CA LEU A 108 -6.12 -7.30 1.63
C LEU A 108 -5.91 -6.64 3.00
N SER A 109 -5.42 -5.40 3.00
CA SER A 109 -5.28 -4.58 4.19
C SER A 109 -6.64 -4.26 4.81
N ASP A 110 -7.60 -3.82 3.99
CA ASP A 110 -8.95 -3.49 4.42
C ASP A 110 -9.72 -4.72 4.95
N ALA A 111 -9.61 -5.88 4.28
CA ALA A 111 -10.25 -7.12 4.75
C ALA A 111 -9.70 -7.60 6.11
N ILE A 112 -8.38 -7.46 6.33
CA ILE A 112 -7.75 -7.77 7.62
C ILE A 112 -8.16 -6.75 8.69
N ASN A 113 -8.42 -5.51 8.34
CA ASN A 113 -8.85 -4.48 9.30
C ASN A 113 -10.31 -4.63 9.69
N LEU A 114 -11.20 -4.91 8.73
CA LEU A 114 -12.63 -5.12 9.01
C LEU A 114 -12.84 -6.25 10.03
N SER A 115 -12.05 -7.32 9.94
CA SER A 115 -12.10 -8.42 10.91
C SER A 115 -11.55 -8.07 12.30
N ARG A 116 -10.70 -7.03 12.40
CA ARG A 116 -10.07 -6.59 13.65
C ARG A 116 -10.91 -5.54 14.38
N ASP A 117 -11.48 -4.58 13.64
CA ASP A 117 -12.41 -3.59 14.20
C ASP A 117 -13.68 -4.27 14.77
N GLU A 118 -14.23 -5.30 14.11
CA GLU A 118 -15.33 -6.11 14.64
C GLU A 118 -14.98 -6.84 15.95
N SER A 119 -13.70 -7.19 16.14
CA SER A 119 -13.23 -7.88 17.36
C SER A 119 -13.00 -6.90 18.52
N ASP A 120 -12.58 -5.65 18.22
CA ASP A 120 -12.37 -4.60 19.23
C ASP A 120 -13.70 -3.96 19.68
N LEU A 121 -14.74 -3.95 18.82
CA LEU A 121 -16.11 -3.55 19.18
C LEU A 121 -16.83 -4.58 20.06
N ALA A 122 -16.40 -5.84 20.07
CA ALA A 122 -17.00 -6.91 20.87
C ALA A 122 -16.58 -6.89 22.36
N LEU A 123 -15.74 -5.93 22.78
CA LEU A 123 -15.20 -5.85 24.15
C LEU A 123 -15.81 -4.71 25.01
N GLU A 124 -16.80 -3.96 24.51
CA GLU A 124 -17.45 -2.89 25.27
C GLU A 124 -18.89 -3.20 25.75
N GLU A 125 -19.45 -4.40 25.48
CA GLU A 125 -20.83 -4.75 25.86
C GLU A 125 -20.99 -5.65 27.11
N ASP A 126 -19.99 -5.77 27.98
CA ASP A 126 -20.13 -6.55 29.23
C ASP A 126 -19.66 -5.82 30.49
N SER A 127 -20.15 -4.59 30.66
CA SER A 127 -20.10 -3.89 31.95
C SER A 127 -21.37 -3.09 32.18
N ARG A 128 -22.51 -3.79 32.23
CA ARG A 128 -23.61 -3.32 33.06
C ARG A 128 -23.31 -3.81 34.48
N PRO A 129 -23.08 -2.91 35.46
CA PRO A 129 -22.93 -3.35 36.83
C PRO A 129 -24.24 -4.00 37.28
N ASP A 130 -24.14 -5.22 37.81
CA ASP A 130 -25.22 -5.86 38.56
C ASP A 130 -25.68 -4.91 39.66
N ASP A 131 -26.91 -4.40 39.53
CA ASP A 131 -27.62 -3.70 40.60
C ASP A 131 -27.80 -4.67 41.77
N ILE A 132 -26.97 -4.45 42.79
CA ILE A 132 -27.08 -5.10 44.09
C ILE A 132 -28.29 -4.45 44.79
N ALA A 133 -29.39 -5.19 44.89
CA ALA A 133 -30.53 -4.86 45.75
C ALA A 133 -30.93 -6.08 46.59
#